data_AF-Q2IX99-F1
#
_entry.id   AF-Q2IX99-F1
#
_cell.length_a   1.000
_cell.length_b   1.000
_cell.length_c   1.000
_cell.angle_alpha   90.00
_cell.angle_beta   90.00
_cell.angle_gamma   90.00
#
_symmetry.space_group_name_H-M   'P 1'
#
loop_
_entity.id
_entity.type
_entity.pdbx_description
1 polymer ?
#
loop_
_entity_poly.entity_id
_entity_poly.type
_entity_poly.pdbx_seq_one_letter_code
_entity_poly.pdbx_strand_id
1 'polypeptide(L)'
;MPDDDRNAYERRKWRQVAGHFAMGAVFGALFAIVLLLGNYFGLAKVIDTSEAPMLIRAVLVVGIAGSFAFLAAITGFLFLVHED
;
A
#
# COMPACT_ATOMS: atom_id res chain seq x y z
N MET A 1 -30.13 -18.75 13.54
CA MET A 1 -29.38 -18.12 12.45
C MET A 1 -27.90 -17.95 12.85
N PRO A 2 -27.15 -19.04 13.11
CA PRO A 2 -25.71 -18.95 13.41
C PRO A 2 -24.83 -18.59 12.19
N ASP A 3 -25.33 -18.80 10.96
CA ASP A 3 -24.58 -18.50 9.73
C ASP A 3 -24.50 -16.99 9.42
N ASP A 4 -25.51 -16.20 9.81
CA ASP A 4 -25.53 -14.75 9.57
C ASP A 4 -24.48 -14.02 10.44
N ASP A 5 -24.30 -14.46 11.69
CA ASP A 5 -23.30 -13.90 12.61
C ASP A 5 -21.87 -14.20 12.16
N ARG A 6 -21.62 -15.40 11.62
CA ARG A 6 -20.30 -15.79 11.10
C ARG A 6 -19.91 -14.98 9.86
N ASN A 7 -20.87 -14.77 8.95
CA ASN A 7 -20.67 -13.95 7.75
C ASN A 7 -20.41 -12.48 8.10
N ALA A 8 -21.12 -11.93 9.10
CA ALA A 8 -20.91 -10.56 9.56
C ALA A 8 -19.53 -10.38 10.20
N TYR A 9 -19.09 -11.37 10.98
CA TYR A 9 -17.76 -11.39 11.59
C TYR A 9 -16.65 -11.45 10.54
N GLU A 10 -16.70 -12.38 9.58
CA GLU A 10 -15.73 -12.48 8.49
C GLU A 10 -15.64 -11.18 7.67
N ARG A 11 -16.77 -10.53 7.36
CA ARG A 11 -16.78 -9.24 6.67
C ARG A 11 -16.07 -8.14 7.46
N ARG A 12 -16.20 -8.12 8.79
CA ARG A 12 -15.46 -7.16 9.63
C ARG A 12 -13.96 -7.41 9.55
N LYS A 13 -13.53 -8.67 9.56
CA LYS A 13 -12.12 -9.07 9.42
C LYS A 13 -11.54 -8.59 8.09
N TRP A 14 -12.22 -8.89 6.99
CA TRP A 14 -11.81 -8.44 5.66
C TRP A 14 -11.76 -6.91 5.54
N ARG A 15 -12.69 -6.20 6.20
CA ARG A 15 -12.68 -4.74 6.23
C ARG A 15 -11.48 -4.17 7.00
N GLN A 16 -11.06 -4.82 8.09
CA GLN A 16 -9.88 -4.42 8.86
C GLN A 16 -8.60 -4.61 8.06
N VAL A 17 -8.45 -5.75 7.36
CA VAL A 17 -7.31 -5.99 6.46
C VAL A 17 -7.31 -4.99 5.30
N ALA A 18 -8.47 -4.73 4.69
CA ALA A 18 -8.60 -3.71 3.64
C ALA A 18 -8.23 -2.30 4.15
N GLY A 19 -8.56 -1.98 5.40
CA GLY A 19 -8.15 -0.73 6.05
C GLY A 19 -6.63 -0.61 6.18
N HIS A 20 -5.95 -1.68 6.61
CA HIS A 20 -4.49 -1.70 6.69
C HIS A 20 -3.83 -1.61 5.32
N PHE A 21 -4.37 -2.32 4.32
CA PHE A 21 -3.91 -2.21 2.94
C PHE A 21 -4.01 -0.77 2.42
N ALA A 22 -5.18 -0.13 2.60
CA ALA A 22 -5.40 1.25 2.17
C ALA A 22 -4.46 2.22 2.88
N MET A 23 -4.27 2.05 4.19
CA MET A 23 -3.32 2.84 4.98
C MET A 23 -1.90 2.70 4.44
N GLY A 24 -1.44 1.46 4.22
CA GLY A 24 -0.11 1.20 3.64
C GLY A 24 0.06 1.81 2.25
N ALA A 25 -0.95 1.68 1.38
CA ALA A 25 -0.92 2.27 0.04
C ALA A 25 -0.75 3.80 0.09
N VAL A 26 -1.49 4.48 0.98
CA VAL A 26 -1.40 5.93 1.15
C VAL A 26 -0.01 6.33 1.66
N PHE A 27 0.52 5.66 2.69
CA PHE A 27 1.85 5.96 3.20
C PHE A 27 2.95 5.72 2.16
N GLY A 28 2.88 4.62 1.43
CA GLY A 28 3.87 4.33 0.39
C GLY A 28 3.78 5.32 -0.78
N ALA A 29 2.58 5.75 -1.19
CA ALA A 29 2.42 6.78 -2.21
C ALA A 29 2.99 8.14 -1.77
N LEU A 30 2.70 8.55 -0.53
CA LEU A 30 3.28 9.78 0.06
C LEU A 30 4.80 9.69 0.13
N PHE A 31 5.35 8.55 0.55
CA PHE A 31 6.79 8.33 0.61
C PHE A 31 7.44 8.43 -0.78
N ALA A 32 6.83 7.81 -1.81
CA ALA A 32 7.31 7.90 -3.19
C ALA A 32 7.31 9.34 -3.72
N ILE A 33 6.27 10.12 -3.39
CA ILE A 33 6.21 11.55 -3.77
C ILE A 33 7.33 12.34 -3.09
N VAL A 34 7.60 12.10 -1.80
CA VAL A 34 8.71 12.75 -1.09
C VAL A 34 10.05 12.40 -1.72
N LEU A 35 10.27 11.15 -2.12
CA LEU A 35 11.49 10.73 -2.81
C LEU A 35 11.70 11.47 -4.14
N LEU A 36 10.63 11.62 -4.92
CA LEU A 36 10.65 12.33 -6.20
C LEU A 36 10.87 13.83 -6.01
N LEU A 37 10.14 14.48 -5.11
CA LEU A 37 10.25 15.92 -4.87
C LEU A 37 11.62 16.31 -4.30
N GLY A 38 12.19 15.50 -3.41
CA GLY A 38 13.54 15.74 -2.89
C GLY A 38 14.65 15.38 -3.86
N ASN A 39 14.34 14.83 -5.04
CA ASN A 39 15.29 14.28 -5.99
C ASN A 39 16.33 13.38 -5.30
N TYR A 40 15.88 12.59 -4.32
CA TYR A 40 16.75 11.71 -3.55
C TYR A 40 17.43 10.73 -4.52
N PHE A 41 18.74 10.52 -4.35
CA PHE A 41 19.56 9.69 -5.25
C PHE A 41 19.56 10.12 -6.72
N GLY A 42 19.10 11.35 -7.04
CA GLY A 42 18.95 11.80 -8.42
C GLY A 42 17.79 11.14 -9.16
N LEU A 43 16.85 10.49 -8.46
CA LEU A 43 15.74 9.74 -9.05
C LEU A 43 14.92 10.56 -10.04
N ALA A 44 14.47 11.76 -9.65
CA ALA A 44 13.67 12.59 -10.53
C ALA A 44 14.45 12.99 -11.79
N LYS A 45 15.74 13.33 -11.64
CA LYS A 45 16.62 13.65 -12.76
C LYS A 45 16.80 12.48 -13.73
N VAL A 46 17.02 11.26 -13.22
CA VAL A 46 17.15 10.05 -14.06
C VAL A 46 15.85 9.77 -14.81
N ILE A 47 14.72 9.88 -14.12
CA ILE A 47 13.42 9.63 -14.73
C ILE A 47 13.11 10.68 -15.81
N ASP A 48 13.48 11.94 -15.59
CA ASP A 48 13.27 13.03 -16.57
C ASP A 48 14.11 12.86 -17.84
N THR A 49 15.24 12.17 -17.75
CA THR A 49 16.09 11.84 -18.91
C THR A 49 15.65 10.58 -19.65
N SER A 50 14.63 9.87 -19.16
CA SER A 50 14.15 8.63 -19.76
C SER A 50 13.16 8.90 -20.91
N GLU A 51 12.97 7.93 -21.82
CA GLU A 51 12.06 8.07 -22.97
C GLU A 51 10.58 8.23 -22.57
N ALA A 52 10.17 7.64 -21.44
CA ALA A 52 8.80 7.71 -20.93
C ALA A 52 8.75 8.11 -19.45
N PRO A 53 9.05 9.39 -19.10
CA PRO A 53 9.20 9.83 -17.72
C PRO A 53 7.93 9.61 -16.87
N MET A 54 6.76 9.90 -17.44
CA MET A 54 5.46 9.73 -16.77
C MET A 54 5.18 8.28 -16.40
N LEU A 55 5.48 7.34 -17.31
CA LEU A 55 5.26 5.92 -17.07
C LEU A 55 6.16 5.42 -15.95
N ILE A 56 7.44 5.79 -15.97
CA ILE A 56 8.41 5.37 -14.95
C ILE A 56 8.05 5.97 -13.58
N ARG A 57 7.63 7.25 -13.52
CA ARG A 57 7.12 7.86 -12.29
C ARG A 57 5.93 7.08 -11.74
N ALA A 58 4.96 6.73 -12.59
CA ALA A 58 3.79 5.97 -12.20
C ALA A 58 4.16 4.58 -11.66
N VAL A 59 5.03 3.86 -12.36
CA VAL A 59 5.51 2.53 -11.94
C VAL A 59 6.26 2.61 -10.61
N LEU A 60 7.10 3.62 -10.41
CA LEU A 60 7.81 3.84 -9.14
C LEU A 60 6.82 4.06 -8.00
N VAL A 61 5.88 4.98 -8.16
CA VAL A 61 4.88 5.30 -7.12
C VAL A 61 4.01 4.09 -6.81
N VAL A 62 3.49 3.41 -7.84
CA VAL A 62 2.66 2.21 -7.66
C VAL A 62 3.46 1.07 -7.03
N GLY A 63 4.71 0.87 -7.44
CA GLY A 63 5.58 -0.16 -6.87
C GLY A 63 5.82 0.05 -5.38
N ILE A 64 6.21 1.27 -4.98
CA ILE A 64 6.44 1.61 -3.58
C ILE A 64 5.13 1.54 -2.77
N ALA A 65 4.05 2.15 -3.26
CA ALA A 65 2.75 2.11 -2.62
C ALA A 65 2.24 0.67 -2.43
N GLY A 66 2.39 -0.17 -3.46
CA GLY A 66 2.03 -1.58 -3.43
C GLY A 66 2.81 -2.37 -2.40
N SER A 67 4.14 -2.16 -2.31
CA SER A 67 4.96 -2.81 -1.28
C SER A 67 4.51 -2.45 0.13
N PHE A 68 4.23 -1.17 0.41
CA PHE A 68 3.72 -0.74 1.72
C PHE A 68 2.32 -1.29 2.00
N ALA A 69 1.43 -1.25 1.02
CA ALA A 69 0.07 -1.79 1.13
C ALA A 69 0.08 -3.29 1.45
N PHE A 70 0.93 -4.05 0.76
CA PHE A 70 1.08 -5.48 0.96
C PHE A 70 1.62 -5.82 2.35
N LEU A 71 2.70 -5.15 2.77
CA LEU A 71 3.27 -5.34 4.11
C LEU A 71 2.29 -4.96 5.20
N ALA A 72 1.60 -3.82 5.06
CA ALA A 72 0.59 -3.38 6.02
C ALA A 72 -0.59 -4.36 6.09
N ALA A 73 -1.03 -4.93 4.96
CA ALA A 73 -2.08 -5.93 4.93
C ALA A 73 -1.66 -7.23 5.63
N ILE A 74 -0.42 -7.70 5.44
CA ILE A 74 0.14 -8.84 6.18
C ILE A 74 0.14 -8.54 7.68
N THR A 75 0.61 -7.36 8.09
CA THR A 75 0.60 -6.96 9.50
C THR A 75 -0.82 -6.94 10.06
N GLY A 76 -1.77 -6.35 9.34
CA GLY A 76 -3.18 -6.33 9.71
C GLY A 76 -3.74 -7.75 9.85
N PHE A 77 -3.39 -8.66 8.95
CA PHE A 77 -3.77 -10.07 9.02
C PHE A 77 -3.15 -10.79 10.22
N LEU A 78 -1.87 -10.55 10.52
CA LEU A 78 -1.19 -11.17 11.67
C LEU A 78 -1.81 -10.77 13.01
N PHE A 79 -2.16 -9.49 13.19
CA PHE A 79 -2.88 -9.04 14.38
C PHE A 79 -4.24 -9.72 14.50
N LEU A 80 -4.92 -9.88 13.38
CA LEU A 80 -6.23 -10.50 13.31
C LEU A 80 -6.22 -11.99 13.67
N VAL A 81 -5.15 -12.69 13.32
CA VAL A 81 -4.92 -14.10 13.70
C VAL A 81 -4.52 -14.24 15.17
N HIS A 82 -3.91 -13.23 15.78
CA HIS A 82 -3.50 -13.24 17.19
C HIS A 82 -4.60 -12.81 18.18
N GLU A 83 -5.68 -12.16 17.71
CA GLU A 83 -6.81 -11.75 18.54
C GLU A 83 -7.83 -12.90 18.80
N ASP A 84 -7.66 -14.05 18.15
CA ASP A 84 -8.41 -15.30 18.38
C ASP A 84 -7.60 -16.30 19.23
#